data_AF-A0A3D1B7M4-F1
#
_entry.id   AF-A0A3D1B7M4-F1
#
_cell.length_a   1.000
_cell.length_b   1.000
_cell.length_c   1.000
_cell.angle_alpha   90.00
_cell.angle_beta   90.00
_cell.angle_gamma   90.00
#
_symmetry.space_group_name_H-M   'P 1'
#
loop_
_entity.id
_entity.type
_entity.pdbx_description
1 polymer ?
#
loop_
_entity_poly.entity_id
_entity_poly.type
_entity_poly.pdbx_seq_one_letter_code
_entity_poly.pdbx_strand_id
1 'polypeptide(L)'
;MQSVDIFANLSVGKKLLFGFAMVLLLTLGVAGTGFYAVDSILTRSYQMNQLLRINAAVLEARGLERDFALTRSDASAAALRSTLAKLNQELDELAGSVPEEDQQALQQIRSNAAEYADKFTQYGQLIDKGIALRERMAEAAQKSREEFEYIELDMYDAVRVLRLEGDRLTGSDPLTIAEAASGLTKRILDLRTFESMFIANSAQAAVDSWNESYQDVTTIGSSLKTWLNDEQKTTMDGALAALATYQQAFGDFRSNRIERVALEQAMVAQAQRILDTAEKALAG
;
A
#
# COMPACT_ATOMS: atom_id res chain seq x y z
N MET A 1 -18.44 70.74 -41.27
CA MET A 1 -19.54 70.03 -40.59
C MET A 1 -20.72 69.99 -41.55
N GLN A 2 -20.75 69.00 -42.45
CA GLN A 2 -21.81 68.83 -43.46
C GLN A 2 -22.10 67.33 -43.54
N SER A 3 -23.00 66.84 -42.69
CA SER A 3 -23.42 65.43 -42.71
C SER A 3 -24.71 65.17 -41.92
N VAL A 4 -25.62 66.17 -41.79
CA VAL A 4 -26.90 65.96 -41.09
C VAL A 4 -28.15 66.26 -41.94
N ASP A 5 -28.04 66.94 -43.09
CA ASP A 5 -29.22 67.28 -43.91
C ASP A 5 -29.82 66.13 -44.75
N ILE A 6 -29.20 64.96 -44.78
CA ILE A 6 -29.70 63.80 -45.55
C ILE A 6 -30.95 63.18 -44.86
N PHE A 7 -31.11 63.34 -43.55
CA PHE A 7 -32.25 62.78 -42.80
C PHE A 7 -33.51 63.66 -42.80
N ALA A 8 -33.43 64.91 -43.27
CA ALA A 8 -34.55 65.85 -43.23
C ALA A 8 -35.60 65.60 -44.33
N ASN A 9 -35.21 65.04 -45.49
CA ASN A 9 -36.05 64.94 -46.69
C ASN A 9 -36.58 63.53 -47.04
N LEU A 10 -36.43 62.54 -46.15
CA LEU A 10 -37.02 61.20 -46.35
C LEU A 10 -38.47 61.16 -45.84
N SER A 11 -39.38 60.56 -46.63
CA SER A 11 -40.77 60.34 -46.23
C SER A 11 -40.84 59.61 -44.88
N VAL A 12 -41.86 59.93 -44.07
CA VAL A 12 -42.06 59.39 -42.71
C VAL A 12 -41.92 57.86 -42.67
N GLY A 13 -42.36 57.16 -43.73
CA GLY A 13 -42.23 55.70 -43.85
C GLY A 13 -40.79 55.18 -43.90
N LYS A 14 -39.84 55.88 -44.52
CA LYS A 14 -38.43 55.44 -44.57
C LYS A 14 -37.71 55.66 -43.23
N LYS A 15 -38.10 56.68 -42.46
CA LYS A 15 -37.58 56.90 -41.09
C LYS A 15 -38.03 55.79 -40.14
N LEU A 16 -39.28 55.34 -40.30
CA LEU A 16 -39.87 54.24 -39.53
C LEU A 16 -39.26 52.88 -39.89
N LEU A 17 -38.99 52.64 -41.19
CA LEU A 17 -38.28 51.44 -41.66
C LEU A 17 -36.85 51.35 -41.09
N PHE A 18 -36.13 52.48 -41.04
CA PHE A 18 -34.76 52.51 -40.51
C PHE A 18 -34.73 52.21 -39.00
N GLY A 19 -35.67 52.76 -38.24
CA GLY A 19 -35.85 52.42 -36.82
C GLY A 19 -36.18 50.94 -36.61
N PHE A 20 -37.08 50.39 -37.43
CA PHE A 20 -37.43 48.96 -37.38
C PHE A 20 -36.24 48.05 -37.73
N ALA A 21 -35.48 48.37 -38.78
CA ALA A 21 -34.30 47.62 -39.17
C ALA A 21 -33.19 47.64 -38.10
N MET A 22 -33.01 48.78 -37.43
CA MET A 22 -32.08 48.93 -36.32
C MET A 22 -32.48 48.04 -35.13
N VAL A 23 -33.76 48.03 -34.77
CA VAL A 23 -34.28 47.15 -33.70
C VAL A 23 -34.14 45.68 -34.08
N LEU A 24 -34.40 45.32 -35.34
CA LEU A 24 -34.22 43.95 -35.83
C LEU A 24 -32.76 43.49 -35.74
N LEU A 25 -31.81 44.36 -36.10
CA LEU A 25 -30.37 44.12 -35.97
C LEU A 25 -29.93 43.94 -34.52
N LEU A 26 -30.43 44.79 -33.62
CA LEU A 26 -30.16 44.67 -32.18
C LEU A 26 -30.75 43.37 -31.62
N THR A 27 -31.93 42.97 -32.08
CA THR A 27 -32.57 41.71 -31.67
C THR A 27 -31.77 40.50 -32.15
N LEU A 28 -31.25 40.54 -33.39
CA LEU A 28 -30.33 39.53 -33.93
C LEU A 28 -29.03 39.47 -33.12
N GLY A 29 -28.49 40.63 -32.72
CA GLY A 29 -27.31 40.70 -31.85
C GLY A 29 -27.55 40.05 -30.48
N VAL A 30 -28.67 40.36 -29.84
CA VAL A 30 -29.06 39.76 -28.54
C VAL A 30 -29.35 38.25 -28.68
N ALA A 31 -29.99 37.82 -29.77
CA ALA A 31 -30.22 36.41 -30.04
C ALA A 31 -28.90 35.65 -30.25
N GLY A 32 -27.94 36.25 -30.98
CA GLY A 32 -26.61 35.68 -31.19
C GLY A 32 -25.80 35.58 -29.90
N THR A 33 -25.79 36.62 -29.06
CA THR A 33 -25.11 36.57 -27.75
C THR A 33 -25.81 35.61 -26.79
N GLY A 34 -27.15 35.49 -26.87
CA GLY A 34 -27.91 34.50 -26.12
C GLY A 34 -27.54 33.07 -26.49
N PHE A 35 -27.40 32.77 -27.78
CA PHE A 35 -26.98 31.45 -28.26
C PHE A 35 -25.55 31.11 -27.82
N TYR A 36 -24.62 32.06 -27.95
CA TYR A 36 -23.23 31.89 -27.52
C TYR A 36 -23.11 31.71 -26.00
N ALA A 37 -23.89 32.47 -25.22
CA ALA A 37 -23.92 32.33 -23.77
C ALA A 37 -24.43 30.95 -23.34
N VAL A 38 -25.51 30.46 -23.95
CA VAL A 38 -26.06 29.13 -23.64
C VAL A 38 -25.08 28.02 -24.00
N ASP A 39 -24.46 28.08 -25.18
CA ASP A 39 -23.47 27.11 -25.64
C ASP A 39 -22.25 27.04 -24.69
N SER A 40 -21.71 28.20 -24.30
CA SER A 40 -20.59 28.27 -23.35
C SER A 40 -20.92 27.71 -21.96
N ILE A 41 -22.17 27.87 -21.49
CA ILE A 41 -22.63 27.33 -20.20
C ILE A 41 -22.79 25.81 -20.29
N LEU A 42 -23.31 25.29 -21.40
CA LEU A 42 -23.50 23.85 -21.61
C LEU A 42 -22.16 23.11 -21.67
N THR A 43 -21.20 23.62 -22.43
CA THR A 43 -19.84 23.05 -22.53
C THR A 43 -19.14 23.02 -21.17
N ARG A 44 -19.21 24.12 -20.42
CA ARG A 44 -18.64 24.21 -19.07
C ARG A 44 -19.32 23.27 -18.06
N SER A 45 -20.62 23.06 -18.19
CA SER A 45 -21.36 22.09 -17.37
C SER A 45 -20.93 20.65 -17.66
N TYR A 46 -20.67 20.33 -18.93
CA TYR A 46 -20.19 19.01 -19.33
C TYR A 46 -18.78 18.71 -18.77
N GLN A 47 -17.83 19.65 -18.93
CA GLN A 47 -16.47 19.56 -18.38
C GLN A 47 -16.48 19.42 -16.85
N MET A 48 -17.33 20.17 -16.15
CA MET A 48 -17.46 20.08 -14.69
C MET A 48 -17.97 18.70 -14.24
N ASN A 49 -18.98 18.14 -14.90
CA ASN A 49 -19.49 16.80 -14.60
C ASN A 49 -18.43 15.72 -14.83
N GLN A 50 -17.53 15.93 -15.78
CA GLN A 50 -16.41 15.03 -16.06
C GLN A 50 -15.38 15.02 -14.95
N LEU A 51 -14.98 16.21 -14.49
CA LEU A 51 -14.06 16.36 -13.36
C LEU A 51 -14.60 15.67 -12.12
N LEU A 52 -15.90 15.86 -11.84
CA LEU A 52 -16.56 15.22 -10.70
C LEU A 52 -16.54 13.70 -10.79
N ARG A 53 -16.71 13.12 -11.99
CA ARG A 53 -16.65 11.66 -12.19
C ARG A 53 -15.25 11.09 -11.98
N ILE A 54 -14.23 11.73 -12.56
CA ILE A 54 -12.83 11.31 -12.38
C ILE A 54 -12.45 11.39 -10.91
N ASN A 55 -12.78 12.51 -10.24
CA ASN A 55 -12.50 12.68 -8.81
C ASN A 55 -13.23 11.64 -7.96
N ALA A 56 -14.51 11.38 -8.24
CA ALA A 56 -15.28 10.37 -7.53
C ALA A 56 -14.67 8.97 -7.69
N ALA A 57 -14.28 8.58 -8.90
CA ALA A 57 -13.67 7.27 -9.16
C ALA A 57 -12.32 7.11 -8.44
N VAL A 58 -11.48 8.15 -8.45
CA VAL A 58 -10.18 8.12 -7.74
C VAL A 58 -10.38 8.04 -6.23
N LEU A 59 -11.32 8.81 -5.67
CA LEU A 59 -11.63 8.78 -4.23
C LEU A 59 -12.25 7.44 -3.81
N GLU A 60 -13.13 6.86 -4.64
CA GLU A 60 -13.69 5.53 -4.41
C GLU A 60 -12.59 4.46 -4.44
N ALA A 61 -11.69 4.49 -5.44
CA ALA A 61 -10.56 3.58 -5.51
C ALA A 61 -9.67 3.68 -4.27
N ARG A 62 -9.39 4.90 -3.78
CA ARG A 62 -8.65 5.13 -2.53
C ARG A 62 -9.37 4.61 -1.29
N GLY A 63 -10.70 4.70 -1.25
CA GLY A 63 -11.52 4.09 -0.19
C GLY A 63 -11.38 2.57 -0.20
N LEU A 64 -11.56 1.94 -1.36
CA LEU A 64 -11.46 0.51 -1.55
C LEU A 64 -10.05 -0.04 -1.30
N GLU A 65 -9.02 0.74 -1.61
CA GLU A 65 -7.61 0.43 -1.28
C GLU A 65 -7.43 0.31 0.24
N ARG A 66 -7.97 1.27 0.99
CA ARG A 66 -7.91 1.28 2.47
C ARG A 66 -8.72 0.14 3.05
N ASP A 67 -9.91 -0.12 2.52
CA ASP A 67 -10.74 -1.25 2.95
C ASP A 67 -10.03 -2.57 2.68
N PHE A 68 -9.38 -2.72 1.53
CA PHE A 68 -8.54 -3.90 1.24
C PHE A 68 -7.35 -4.01 2.21
N ALA A 69 -6.67 -2.91 2.53
CA ALA A 69 -5.56 -2.92 3.47
C ALA A 69 -5.99 -3.36 4.89
N LEU A 70 -7.19 -2.96 5.32
CA LEU A 70 -7.77 -3.30 6.63
C LEU A 70 -8.34 -4.72 6.68
N THR A 71 -9.09 -5.12 5.65
CA THR A 71 -9.92 -6.34 5.67
C THR A 71 -9.33 -7.50 4.88
N ARG A 72 -8.39 -7.23 3.96
CA ARG A 72 -7.88 -8.19 2.97
C ARG A 72 -8.98 -8.78 2.07
N SER A 73 -10.09 -8.07 1.92
CA SER A 73 -11.25 -8.56 1.18
C SER A 73 -11.01 -8.58 -0.33
N ASP A 74 -11.11 -9.77 -0.94
CA ASP A 74 -11.10 -9.92 -2.40
C ASP A 74 -12.19 -9.09 -3.07
N ALA A 75 -13.33 -8.88 -2.40
CA ALA A 75 -14.41 -8.03 -2.90
C ALA A 75 -13.96 -6.57 -3.02
N SER A 76 -13.22 -6.03 -2.05
CA SER A 76 -12.67 -4.67 -2.11
C SER A 76 -11.64 -4.55 -3.23
N ALA A 77 -10.78 -5.56 -3.40
CA ALA A 77 -9.80 -5.58 -4.49
C ALA A 77 -10.46 -5.68 -5.87
N ALA A 78 -11.51 -6.49 -6.02
CA ALA A 78 -12.28 -6.61 -7.25
C ALA A 78 -13.06 -5.32 -7.57
N ALA A 79 -13.68 -4.71 -6.55
CA ALA A 79 -14.38 -3.44 -6.69
C ALA A 79 -13.42 -2.33 -7.15
N LEU A 80 -12.21 -2.23 -6.56
CA LEU A 80 -11.22 -1.23 -6.96
C LEU A 80 -10.84 -1.39 -8.43
N ARG A 81 -10.54 -2.63 -8.86
CA ARG A 81 -10.24 -2.93 -10.27
C ARG A 81 -11.41 -2.57 -11.18
N SER A 82 -12.64 -2.82 -10.76
CA SER A 82 -13.83 -2.43 -11.51
C SER A 82 -14.00 -0.92 -11.60
N THR A 83 -13.75 -0.16 -10.53
CA THR A 83 -13.80 1.31 -10.54
C THR A 83 -12.77 1.89 -11.51
N LEU A 84 -11.54 1.39 -11.50
CA LEU A 84 -10.51 1.83 -12.45
C LEU A 84 -10.81 1.43 -13.90
N ALA A 85 -11.41 0.25 -14.12
CA ALA A 85 -11.84 -0.16 -15.45
C ALA A 85 -12.95 0.75 -16.01
N LYS A 86 -13.94 1.09 -15.17
CA LYS A 86 -15.00 2.06 -15.54
C LYS A 86 -14.42 3.43 -15.83
N LEU A 87 -13.50 3.93 -15.01
CA LEU A 87 -12.80 5.19 -15.26
C LEU A 87 -12.10 5.18 -16.63
N ASN A 88 -11.40 4.11 -16.97
CA ASN A 88 -10.74 4.00 -18.27
C ASN A 88 -11.74 3.99 -19.43
N GLN A 89 -12.90 3.33 -19.27
CA GLN A 89 -13.96 3.35 -20.28
C GLN A 89 -14.52 4.77 -20.46
N GLU A 90 -14.78 5.49 -19.37
CA GLU A 90 -15.27 6.88 -19.43
C GLU A 90 -14.25 7.81 -20.10
N LEU A 91 -12.94 7.59 -19.88
CA LEU A 91 -11.88 8.34 -20.55
C LEU A 91 -11.80 8.01 -22.05
N ASP A 92 -12.03 6.76 -22.45
CA ASP A 92 -12.06 6.34 -23.85
C ASP A 92 -13.27 6.95 -24.60
N GLU A 93 -14.44 6.97 -23.96
CA GLU A 93 -15.64 7.63 -24.51
C GLU A 93 -15.41 9.14 -24.67
N LEU A 94 -14.70 9.75 -23.72
CA LEU A 94 -14.40 11.17 -23.74
C LEU A 94 -13.40 11.56 -24.84
N ALA A 95 -12.36 10.77 -25.06
CA ALA A 95 -11.27 11.09 -25.98
C ALA A 95 -11.76 11.40 -27.42
N GLY A 96 -12.90 10.85 -27.84
CA GLY A 96 -13.51 11.13 -29.15
C GLY A 96 -14.30 12.43 -29.24
N SER A 97 -14.50 13.14 -28.13
CA SER A 97 -15.39 14.32 -28.04
C SER A 97 -14.73 15.59 -27.52
N VAL A 98 -13.48 15.51 -27.04
CA VAL A 98 -12.72 16.68 -26.54
C VAL A 98 -11.82 17.31 -27.61
N PRO A 99 -11.56 18.63 -27.50
CA PRO A 99 -10.54 19.34 -28.28
C PRO A 99 -9.15 18.69 -28.17
N GLU A 100 -8.30 18.87 -29.19
CA GLU A 100 -6.91 18.36 -29.21
C GLU A 100 -6.07 18.84 -28.01
N GLU A 101 -6.34 20.05 -27.50
CA GLU A 101 -5.67 20.63 -26.33
C GLU A 101 -5.89 19.83 -25.04
N ASP A 102 -7.02 19.15 -24.91
CA ASP A 102 -7.38 18.36 -23.72
C ASP A 102 -6.98 16.88 -23.85
N GLN A 103 -6.77 16.38 -25.08
CA GLN A 103 -6.45 14.97 -25.34
C GLN A 103 -5.20 14.50 -24.62
N GLN A 104 -4.16 15.36 -24.55
CA GLN A 104 -2.92 15.03 -23.85
C GLN A 104 -3.17 14.80 -22.35
N ALA A 105 -4.01 15.62 -21.73
CA ALA A 105 -4.30 15.49 -20.31
C ALA A 105 -5.12 14.23 -20.00
N LEU A 106 -6.07 13.86 -20.86
CA LEU A 106 -6.80 12.59 -20.73
C LEU A 106 -5.88 11.37 -20.86
N GLN A 107 -4.93 11.41 -21.79
CA GLN A 107 -3.94 10.36 -21.93
C GLN A 107 -3.05 10.25 -20.69
N GLN A 108 -2.68 11.38 -20.09
CA GLN A 108 -1.92 11.43 -18.85
C GLN A 108 -2.72 10.84 -17.67
N ILE A 109 -4.00 11.18 -17.54
CA ILE A 109 -4.92 10.61 -16.52
C ILE A 109 -5.00 9.10 -16.68
N ARG A 110 -5.21 8.60 -17.91
CA ARG A 110 -5.27 7.17 -18.21
C ARG A 110 -3.98 6.45 -17.85
N SER A 111 -2.83 6.99 -18.26
CA SER A 111 -1.52 6.44 -17.92
C SER A 111 -1.33 6.38 -16.41
N ASN A 112 -1.72 7.45 -15.70
CA ASN A 112 -1.56 7.52 -14.26
C ASN A 112 -2.48 6.53 -13.53
N ALA A 113 -3.71 6.34 -14.01
CA ALA A 113 -4.66 5.35 -13.47
C ALA A 113 -4.19 3.91 -13.70
N ALA A 114 -3.59 3.61 -14.86
CA ALA A 114 -2.98 2.32 -15.13
C ALA A 114 -1.79 2.03 -14.20
N GLU A 115 -0.91 3.02 -13.99
CA GLU A 115 0.19 2.90 -13.03
C GLU A 115 -0.31 2.69 -11.60
N TYR A 116 -1.38 3.39 -11.20
CA TYR A 116 -2.02 3.19 -9.89
C TYR A 116 -2.55 1.75 -9.74
N ALA A 117 -3.20 1.20 -10.78
CA ALA A 117 -3.69 -0.18 -10.77
C ALA A 117 -2.57 -1.23 -10.64
N ASP A 118 -1.45 -0.99 -11.31
CA ASP A 118 -0.26 -1.86 -11.22
C ASP A 118 0.34 -1.82 -9.81
N LYS A 119 0.50 -0.62 -9.24
CA LYS A 119 0.95 -0.46 -7.84
C LYS A 119 0.01 -1.14 -6.85
N PHE A 120 -1.31 -1.08 -7.05
CA PHE A 120 -2.27 -1.79 -6.20
C PHE A 120 -2.11 -3.31 -6.28
N THR A 121 -1.82 -3.84 -7.47
CA THR A 121 -1.54 -5.26 -7.66
C THR A 121 -0.27 -5.68 -6.92
N GLN A 122 0.81 -4.92 -7.05
CA GLN A 122 2.05 -5.14 -6.29
C GLN A 122 1.81 -5.01 -4.77
N TYR A 123 0.96 -4.08 -4.34
CA TYR A 123 0.61 -3.90 -2.93
C TYR A 123 -0.05 -5.15 -2.34
N GLY A 124 -0.97 -5.78 -3.09
CA GLY A 124 -1.55 -7.07 -2.73
C GLY A 124 -0.49 -8.17 -2.57
N GLN A 125 0.45 -8.28 -3.51
CA GLN A 125 1.52 -9.28 -3.45
C GLN A 125 2.42 -9.11 -2.21
N LEU A 126 2.78 -7.87 -1.86
CA LEU A 126 3.55 -7.58 -0.64
C LEU A 126 2.76 -7.89 0.64
N ILE A 127 1.45 -7.72 0.58
CA ILE A 127 0.51 -8.08 1.65
C ILE A 127 0.54 -9.58 1.91
N ASP A 128 0.49 -10.41 0.87
CA ASP A 128 0.48 -11.86 0.95
C ASP A 128 1.85 -12.40 1.35
N LYS A 129 2.92 -11.87 0.74
CA LYS A 129 4.30 -12.17 1.13
C LYS A 129 4.54 -11.88 2.61
N GLY A 130 3.98 -10.78 3.12
CA GLY A 130 4.05 -10.44 4.55
C GLY A 130 3.35 -11.44 5.46
N ILE A 131 2.25 -12.08 5.02
CA ILE A 131 1.57 -13.15 5.77
C ILE A 131 2.44 -14.41 5.79
N ALA A 132 2.89 -14.85 4.62
CA ALA A 132 3.74 -16.05 4.49
C ALA A 132 5.04 -15.93 5.31
N LEU A 133 5.64 -14.74 5.35
CA LEU A 133 6.83 -14.49 6.17
C LEU A 133 6.52 -14.59 7.68
N ARG A 134 5.34 -14.16 8.14
CA ARG A 134 4.94 -14.33 9.55
C ARG A 134 4.71 -15.78 9.93
N GLU A 135 4.10 -16.55 9.05
CA GLU A 135 3.92 -17.99 9.24
C GLU A 135 5.27 -18.69 9.32
N ARG A 136 6.17 -18.43 8.37
CA ARG A 136 7.54 -18.96 8.39
C ARG A 136 8.32 -18.58 9.65
N MET A 137 8.18 -17.34 10.13
CA MET A 137 8.76 -16.91 11.41
C MET A 137 8.21 -17.70 12.59
N ALA A 138 6.89 -17.89 12.66
CA ALA A 138 6.24 -18.63 13.73
C ALA A 138 6.67 -20.11 13.74
N GLU A 139 6.70 -20.77 12.59
CA GLU A 139 7.15 -22.15 12.44
C GLU A 139 8.62 -22.33 12.82
N ALA A 140 9.50 -21.44 12.34
CA ALA A 140 10.92 -21.52 12.63
C ALA A 140 11.23 -21.29 14.12
N ALA A 141 10.55 -20.31 14.74
CA ALA A 141 10.65 -20.06 16.18
C ALA A 141 10.08 -21.23 17.00
N GLN A 142 8.95 -21.82 16.57
CA GLN A 142 8.37 -23.00 17.19
C GLN A 142 9.35 -24.17 17.19
N LYS A 143 9.86 -24.51 15.99
CA LYS A 143 10.80 -25.61 15.83
C LYS A 143 12.06 -25.41 16.68
N SER A 144 12.66 -24.22 16.63
CA SER A 144 13.85 -23.92 17.44
C SER A 144 13.60 -24.15 18.93
N ARG A 145 12.43 -23.73 19.41
CA ARG A 145 12.03 -23.88 20.81
C ARG A 145 11.78 -25.33 21.21
N GLU A 146 11.08 -26.09 20.38
CA GLU A 146 10.80 -27.51 20.62
C GLU A 146 12.09 -28.33 20.71
N GLU A 147 13.07 -28.04 19.85
CA GLU A 147 14.37 -28.72 19.86
C GLU A 147 15.19 -28.35 21.11
N PHE A 148 15.14 -27.10 21.59
CA PHE A 148 15.75 -26.74 22.88
C PHE A 148 15.04 -27.38 24.08
N GLU A 149 13.71 -27.45 24.05
CA GLU A 149 12.90 -28.12 25.07
C GLU A 149 13.19 -29.63 25.11
N TYR A 150 13.40 -30.27 23.96
CA TYR A 150 13.82 -31.66 23.91
C TYR A 150 15.15 -31.88 24.64
N ILE A 151 16.15 -31.03 24.39
CA ILE A 151 17.45 -31.09 25.09
C ILE A 151 17.27 -30.84 26.59
N GLU A 152 16.42 -29.89 26.99
CA GLU A 152 16.10 -29.62 28.40
C GLU A 152 15.53 -30.86 29.09
N LEU A 153 14.55 -31.52 28.48
CA LEU A 153 13.91 -32.72 29.03
C LEU A 153 14.87 -33.91 29.12
N ASP A 154 15.66 -34.16 28.08
CA ASP A 154 16.71 -35.19 28.07
C ASP A 154 17.71 -35.00 29.21
N MET A 155 18.09 -33.75 29.49
CA MET A 155 18.99 -33.42 30.60
C MET A 155 18.36 -33.67 31.96
N TYR A 156 17.08 -33.37 32.15
CA TYR A 156 16.37 -33.70 33.39
C TYR A 156 16.28 -35.22 33.61
N ASP A 157 16.05 -36.00 32.56
CA ASP A 157 16.06 -37.45 32.64
C ASP A 157 17.46 -37.99 32.99
N ALA A 158 18.51 -37.40 32.44
CA ALA A 158 19.89 -37.72 32.80
C ALA A 158 20.20 -37.45 34.28
N VAL A 159 19.71 -36.35 34.87
CA VAL A 159 19.82 -36.10 36.33
C VAL A 159 19.18 -37.23 37.13
N ARG A 160 18.01 -37.72 36.71
CA ARG A 160 17.29 -38.80 37.40
C ARG A 160 18.08 -40.11 37.38
N VAL A 161 18.69 -40.45 36.25
CA VAL A 161 19.54 -41.65 36.09
C VAL A 161 20.79 -41.55 36.97
N LEU A 162 21.50 -40.42 36.92
CA LEU A 162 22.72 -40.22 37.73
C LEU A 162 22.46 -40.30 39.24
N ARG A 163 21.27 -39.87 39.70
CA ARG A 163 20.88 -39.98 41.11
C ARG A 163 20.57 -41.41 41.54
N LEU A 164 20.21 -42.29 40.60
CA LEU A 164 19.98 -43.72 40.85
C LEU A 164 21.29 -44.52 40.82
N GLU A 165 22.28 -44.09 40.02
CA GLU A 165 23.52 -44.84 39.78
C GLU A 165 24.65 -44.57 40.79
N GLY A 166 24.47 -43.62 41.72
CA GLY A 166 25.39 -43.43 42.84
C GLY A 166 26.79 -42.98 42.40
N ASP A 167 26.89 -41.68 42.08
CA ASP A 167 28.14 -40.91 42.13
C ASP A 167 29.18 -41.24 41.04
N ARG A 168 28.92 -40.77 39.81
CA ARG A 168 29.97 -40.47 38.80
C ARG A 168 29.56 -39.30 37.91
N LEU A 169 29.86 -38.07 38.34
CA LEU A 169 29.82 -36.89 37.46
C LEU A 169 31.16 -36.76 36.74
N THR A 170 31.23 -37.20 35.48
CA THR A 170 32.30 -36.83 34.54
C THR A 170 31.72 -35.91 33.48
N GLY A 171 31.72 -34.60 33.72
CA GLY A 171 31.17 -33.56 32.82
C GLY A 171 30.49 -32.41 33.58
N SER A 172 29.93 -31.44 32.85
CA SER A 172 29.01 -30.44 33.43
C SER A 172 27.79 -31.14 34.03
N ASP A 173 27.30 -30.66 35.18
CA ASP A 173 26.08 -31.17 35.79
C ASP A 173 24.91 -31.06 34.78
N PRO A 174 24.22 -32.16 34.43
CA PRO A 174 23.09 -32.12 33.51
C PRO A 174 22.01 -31.12 33.94
N LEU A 175 21.88 -30.83 35.24
CA LEU A 175 21.00 -29.76 35.72
C LEU A 175 21.40 -28.38 35.17
N THR A 176 22.71 -28.06 35.12
CA THR A 176 23.20 -26.80 34.53
C THR A 176 22.89 -26.72 33.04
N ILE A 177 22.98 -27.83 32.31
CA ILE A 177 22.64 -27.88 30.88
C ILE A 177 21.14 -27.69 30.68
N ALA A 178 20.30 -28.35 31.50
CA ALA A 178 18.84 -28.18 31.48
C ALA A 178 18.43 -26.72 31.74
N GLU A 179 19.01 -26.08 32.77
CA GLU A 179 18.77 -24.67 33.08
C GLU A 179 19.16 -23.74 31.93
N ALA A 180 20.31 -24.01 31.28
CA ALA A 180 20.75 -23.24 30.13
C ALA A 180 19.82 -23.41 28.93
N ALA A 181 19.39 -24.64 28.63
CA ALA A 181 18.41 -24.94 27.57
C ALA A 181 17.06 -24.26 27.85
N SER A 182 16.58 -24.28 29.10
CA SER A 182 15.41 -23.52 29.53
C SER A 182 15.57 -22.01 29.30
N GLY A 183 16.78 -21.48 29.55
CA GLY A 183 17.15 -20.11 29.23
C GLY A 183 17.07 -19.79 27.74
N LEU A 184 17.50 -20.71 26.86
CA LEU A 184 17.37 -20.56 25.41
C LEU A 184 15.89 -20.51 25.00
N THR A 185 15.07 -21.42 25.52
CA THR A 185 13.62 -21.45 25.28
C THR A 185 12.95 -20.12 25.66
N LYS A 186 13.29 -19.54 26.82
CA LYS A 186 12.79 -18.23 27.24
C LYS A 186 13.22 -17.12 26.29
N ARG A 187 14.47 -17.11 25.83
CA ARG A 187 14.97 -16.12 24.87
C ARG A 187 14.29 -16.23 23.50
N ILE A 188 13.87 -17.42 23.07
CA ILE A 188 13.01 -17.54 21.87
C ILE A 188 11.67 -16.82 22.08
N LEU A 189 11.09 -16.86 23.29
CA LEU A 189 9.89 -16.09 23.60
C LEU A 189 10.15 -14.57 23.62
N ASP A 190 11.34 -14.15 24.07
CA ASP A 190 11.76 -12.75 23.98
C ASP A 190 11.86 -12.31 22.52
N LEU A 191 12.47 -13.11 21.64
CA LEU A 191 12.49 -12.85 20.18
C LEU A 191 11.08 -12.66 19.61
N ARG A 192 10.13 -13.53 19.98
CA ARG A 192 8.72 -13.41 19.56
C ARG A 192 8.06 -12.13 20.09
N THR A 193 8.45 -11.69 21.29
CA THR A 193 7.98 -10.43 21.89
C THR A 193 8.52 -9.22 21.12
N PHE A 194 9.82 -9.19 20.82
CA PHE A 194 10.44 -8.14 20.02
C PHE A 194 9.91 -8.10 18.58
N GLU A 195 9.71 -9.26 17.94
CA GLU A 195 9.05 -9.38 16.63
C GLU A 195 7.66 -8.75 16.68
N SER A 196 6.86 -9.09 17.69
CA SER A 196 5.49 -8.57 17.85
C SER A 196 5.47 -7.05 18.05
N MET A 197 6.41 -6.51 18.82
CA MET A 197 6.58 -5.07 18.99
C MET A 197 6.93 -4.39 17.67
N PHE A 198 7.89 -4.93 16.91
CA PHE A 198 8.21 -4.42 15.59
C PHE A 198 7.01 -4.48 14.63
N ILE A 199 6.25 -5.58 14.67
CA ILE A 199 5.02 -5.72 13.88
C ILE A 199 3.98 -4.64 14.24
N ALA A 200 3.85 -4.30 15.51
CA ALA A 200 2.87 -3.32 15.97
C ALA A 200 3.23 -1.90 15.52
N ASN A 201 4.48 -1.47 15.72
CA ASN A 201 4.83 -0.05 15.61
C ASN A 201 6.11 0.25 14.80
N SER A 202 6.71 -0.75 14.16
CA SER A 202 7.97 -0.62 13.40
C SER A 202 9.15 -0.05 14.22
N ALA A 203 9.17 -0.20 15.55
CA ALA A 203 10.20 0.37 16.40
C ALA A 203 11.57 -0.27 16.13
N GLN A 204 12.57 0.56 15.83
CA GLN A 204 13.95 0.10 15.62
C GLN A 204 14.56 -0.49 16.89
N ALA A 205 14.24 0.06 18.06
CA ALA A 205 14.69 -0.50 19.34
C ALA A 205 14.30 -1.97 19.52
N ALA A 206 13.11 -2.39 19.03
CA ALA A 206 12.70 -3.79 19.08
C ALA A 206 13.58 -4.68 18.19
N VAL A 207 14.02 -4.18 17.03
CA VAL A 207 14.96 -4.88 16.16
C VAL A 207 16.32 -5.05 16.84
N ASP A 208 16.79 -4.00 17.51
CA ASP A 208 18.09 -4.01 18.18
C ASP A 208 18.08 -5.05 19.31
N SER A 209 17.05 -5.06 20.15
CA SER A 209 16.87 -6.07 21.20
C SER A 209 16.63 -7.49 20.65
N TRP A 210 15.95 -7.62 19.50
CA TRP A 210 15.80 -8.89 18.81
C TRP A 210 17.17 -9.44 18.38
N ASN A 211 18.03 -8.60 17.79
CA ASN A 211 19.37 -9.01 17.34
C ASN A 211 20.28 -9.41 18.50
N GLU A 212 20.23 -8.67 19.62
CA GLU A 212 20.97 -9.01 20.84
C GLU A 212 20.54 -10.38 21.38
N SER A 213 19.22 -10.60 21.50
CA SER A 213 18.68 -11.88 21.96
C SER A 213 19.04 -13.04 21.02
N TYR A 214 19.05 -12.79 19.71
CA TYR A 214 19.46 -13.78 18.70
C TYR A 214 20.95 -14.15 18.87
N GLN A 215 21.81 -13.15 19.07
CA GLN A 215 23.24 -13.37 19.29
C GLN A 215 23.49 -14.14 20.59
N ASP A 216 22.75 -13.86 21.65
CA ASP A 216 22.84 -14.58 22.91
C ASP A 216 22.44 -16.05 22.75
N VAL A 217 21.30 -16.34 22.10
CA VAL A 217 20.83 -17.72 21.89
C VAL A 217 21.83 -18.51 21.05
N THR A 218 22.34 -17.93 19.97
CA THR A 218 23.33 -18.59 19.11
C THR A 218 24.65 -18.84 19.83
N THR A 219 25.13 -17.88 20.63
CA THR A 219 26.39 -18.00 21.40
C THR A 219 26.28 -19.06 22.49
N ILE A 220 25.21 -19.01 23.30
CA ILE A 220 24.96 -19.95 24.39
C ILE A 220 24.73 -21.36 23.81
N GLY A 221 23.84 -21.50 22.82
CA GLY A 221 23.55 -22.78 22.18
C GLY A 221 24.79 -23.44 21.58
N SER A 222 25.63 -22.66 20.88
CA SER A 222 26.89 -23.18 20.31
C SER A 222 27.87 -23.62 21.41
N SER A 223 27.96 -22.87 22.50
CA SER A 223 28.85 -23.19 23.62
C SER A 223 28.42 -24.46 24.36
N LEU A 224 27.10 -24.66 24.51
CA LEU A 224 26.53 -25.85 25.15
C LEU A 224 26.88 -27.15 24.42
N LYS A 225 27.06 -27.11 23.09
CA LYS A 225 27.44 -28.29 22.28
C LYS A 225 28.66 -29.05 22.80
N THR A 226 29.59 -28.36 23.47
CA THR A 226 30.80 -28.97 24.04
C THR A 226 30.48 -30.03 25.10
N TRP A 227 29.32 -29.90 25.75
CA TRP A 227 28.90 -30.72 26.88
C TRP A 227 27.82 -31.74 26.51
N LEU A 228 27.41 -31.77 25.25
CA LEU A 228 26.35 -32.64 24.73
C LEU A 228 26.93 -33.91 24.09
N ASN A 229 26.15 -35.00 24.11
CA ASN A 229 26.45 -36.18 23.31
C ASN A 229 26.13 -35.93 21.81
N ASP A 230 26.44 -36.88 20.94
CA ASP A 230 26.33 -36.67 19.49
C ASP A 230 24.87 -36.55 19.00
N GLU A 231 23.92 -37.23 19.66
CA GLU A 231 22.49 -37.08 19.40
C GLU A 231 22.02 -35.68 19.75
N GLN A 232 22.31 -35.23 20.98
CA GLN A 232 21.94 -33.90 21.48
C GLN A 232 22.62 -32.77 20.70
N LYS A 233 23.86 -32.96 20.23
CA LYS A 233 24.52 -32.02 19.31
C LYS A 233 23.74 -31.89 18.00
N THR A 234 23.22 -32.99 17.48
CA THR A 234 22.41 -32.98 16.24
C THR A 234 21.11 -32.20 16.47
N THR A 235 20.43 -32.44 17.59
CA THR A 235 19.24 -31.67 18.01
C THR A 235 19.56 -30.18 18.16
N MET A 236 20.68 -29.84 18.82
CA MET A 236 21.13 -28.46 19.01
C MET A 236 21.43 -27.78 17.67
N ASP A 237 22.04 -28.49 16.72
CA ASP A 237 22.25 -27.99 15.35
C ASP A 237 20.94 -27.75 14.61
N GLY A 238 19.95 -28.63 14.79
CA GLY A 238 18.59 -28.44 14.29
C GLY A 238 17.92 -27.17 14.86
N ALA A 239 18.05 -26.96 16.17
CA ALA A 239 17.52 -25.79 16.86
C ALA A 239 18.15 -24.47 16.35
N LEU A 240 19.47 -24.44 16.21
CA LEU A 240 20.22 -23.28 15.72
C LEU A 240 19.97 -23.00 14.23
N ALA A 241 19.79 -24.04 13.41
CA ALA A 241 19.41 -23.88 12.00
C ALA A 241 17.98 -23.32 11.85
N ALA A 242 17.04 -23.78 12.69
CA ALA A 242 15.70 -23.20 12.73
C ALA A 242 15.73 -21.74 13.17
N LEU A 243 16.56 -21.39 14.17
CA LEU A 243 16.76 -20.01 14.59
C LEU A 243 17.37 -19.11 13.49
N ALA A 244 18.33 -19.62 12.72
CA ALA A 244 18.87 -18.89 11.56
C ALA A 244 17.80 -18.66 10.47
N THR A 245 16.94 -19.67 10.25
CA THR A 245 15.78 -19.53 9.35
C THR A 245 14.81 -18.45 9.85
N TYR A 246 14.59 -18.39 11.16
CA TYR A 246 13.77 -17.36 11.79
C TYR A 246 14.38 -15.96 11.59
N GLN A 247 15.69 -15.78 11.79
CA GLN A 247 16.39 -14.53 11.51
C GLN A 247 16.20 -14.05 10.07
N GLN A 248 16.41 -14.96 9.11
CA GLN A 248 16.25 -14.63 7.70
C GLN A 248 14.81 -14.17 7.41
N ALA A 249 13.82 -14.93 7.87
CA ALA A 249 12.40 -14.59 7.67
C ALA A 249 12.02 -13.26 8.32
N PHE A 250 12.58 -12.93 9.48
CA PHE A 250 12.39 -11.63 10.12
C PHE A 250 13.03 -10.48 9.32
N GLY A 251 14.25 -10.67 8.81
CA GLY A 251 14.89 -9.71 7.90
C GLY A 251 14.06 -9.45 6.63
N ASP A 252 13.57 -10.52 6.00
CA ASP A 252 12.73 -10.45 4.81
C ASP A 252 11.39 -9.74 5.12
N PHE A 253 10.78 -10.03 6.28
CA PHE A 253 9.54 -9.39 6.73
C PHE A 253 9.72 -7.88 6.90
N ARG A 254 10.84 -7.46 7.51
CA ARG A 254 11.18 -6.04 7.70
C ARG A 254 11.32 -5.32 6.36
N SER A 255 12.06 -5.90 5.41
CA SER A 255 12.25 -5.35 4.07
C SER A 255 10.92 -5.25 3.31
N ASN A 256 10.12 -6.31 3.32
CA ASN A 256 8.79 -6.33 2.71
C ASN A 256 7.86 -5.24 3.29
N ARG A 257 7.95 -4.97 4.60
CA ARG A 257 7.16 -3.91 5.24
C ARG A 257 7.58 -2.51 4.79
N ILE A 258 8.89 -2.26 4.66
CA ILE A 258 9.41 -0.98 4.16
C ILE A 258 8.93 -0.75 2.72
N GLU A 259 9.07 -1.76 1.87
CA GLU A 259 8.61 -1.72 0.47
C GLU A 259 7.11 -1.45 0.38
N ARG A 260 6.30 -2.13 1.19
CA ARG A 260 4.85 -1.94 1.24
C ARG A 260 4.46 -0.51 1.63
N VAL A 261 5.10 0.07 2.64
CA VAL A 261 4.84 1.45 3.08
C VAL A 261 5.23 2.46 1.99
N ALA A 262 6.37 2.25 1.35
CA ALA A 262 6.80 3.10 0.22
C ALA A 262 5.81 3.03 -0.95
N LEU A 263 5.30 1.82 -1.26
CA LEU A 263 4.32 1.63 -2.32
C LEU A 263 2.97 2.27 -2.00
N GLU A 264 2.52 2.21 -0.75
CA GLU A 264 1.32 2.91 -0.28
C GLU A 264 1.45 4.43 -0.46
N GLN A 265 2.60 5.00 -0.08
CA GLN A 265 2.89 6.42 -0.32
C GLN A 265 2.93 6.77 -1.80
N ALA A 266 3.49 5.89 -2.64
CA ALA A 266 3.52 6.07 -4.09
C ALA A 266 2.10 6.05 -4.70
N MET A 267 1.20 5.19 -4.21
CA MET A 267 -0.20 5.17 -4.63
C MET A 267 -0.94 6.45 -4.21
N VAL A 268 -0.70 6.99 -3.01
CA VAL A 268 -1.23 8.29 -2.57
C VAL A 268 -0.80 9.39 -3.54
N ALA A 269 0.51 9.48 -3.82
CA ALA A 269 1.06 10.49 -4.73
C ALA A 269 0.50 10.34 -6.15
N GLN A 270 0.31 9.10 -6.61
CA GLN A 270 -0.26 8.82 -7.92
C GLN A 270 -1.72 9.25 -8.03
N ALA A 271 -2.54 8.96 -7.01
CA ALA A 271 -3.92 9.44 -6.96
C ALA A 271 -3.99 10.97 -7.00
N GLN A 272 -3.12 11.65 -6.25
CA GLN A 272 -3.05 13.12 -6.28
C GLN A 272 -2.70 13.66 -7.67
N ARG A 273 -1.73 13.04 -8.37
CA ARG A 273 -1.38 13.44 -9.75
C ARG A 273 -2.56 13.31 -10.72
N ILE A 274 -3.39 12.28 -10.55
CA ILE A 274 -4.59 12.10 -11.38
C ILE A 274 -5.55 13.27 -11.15
N LEU A 275 -5.82 13.61 -9.89
CA LEU A 275 -6.70 14.72 -9.51
C LEU A 275 -6.18 16.07 -10.03
N ASP A 276 -4.89 16.36 -9.83
CA ASP A 276 -4.26 17.61 -10.29
C ASP A 276 -4.27 17.74 -11.81
N THR A 277 -4.12 16.62 -12.53
CA THR A 277 -4.17 16.60 -14.00
C THR A 277 -5.58 16.85 -14.49
N ALA A 278 -6.58 16.21 -13.86
CA ALA A 278 -7.99 16.42 -14.18
C ALA A 278 -8.43 17.87 -13.94
N GLU A 279 -8.00 18.47 -12.84
CA GLU A 279 -8.32 19.87 -12.52
C GLU A 279 -7.71 20.84 -13.55
N LYS A 280 -6.46 20.63 -13.97
CA LYS A 280 -5.81 21.46 -14.99
C LYS A 280 -6.43 21.31 -16.37
N ALA A 281 -6.81 20.10 -16.74
CA ALA A 281 -7.40 19.78 -18.05
C ALA A 281 -8.79 20.38 -18.24
N LEU A 282 -9.56 20.52 -17.17
CA LEU A 282 -10.98 20.88 -17.23
C LEU A 282 -11.27 22.29 -16.68
N ALA A 283 -10.22 23.04 -16.33
CA ALA A 283 -10.28 24.44 -15.94
C ALA A 283 -9.87 25.43 -17.05
N GLY A 284 -9.27 24.93 -18.14
CA GLY A 284 -9.02 25.65 -19.40
C GLY A 284 -10.31 25.83 -20.20
#